data_AF-A0A4P7ZTM6-F1
#
_entry.id   AF-A0A4P7ZTM6-F1
#
_cell.length_a   1.000
_cell.length_b   1.000
_cell.length_c   1.000
_cell.angle_alpha   90.00
_cell.angle_beta   90.00
_cell.angle_gamma   90.00
#
_symmetry.space_group_name_H-M   'P 1'
#
loop_
_entity.id
_entity.type
_entity.pdbx_description
1 polymer ?
#
loop_
_entity_poly.entity_id
_entity_poly.type
_entity_poly.pdbx_seq_one_letter_code
_entity_poly.pdbx_strand_id
1 'polypeptide(L)'
;MERGRAGWLRPLLLLPLLWPAPAAAQHMAAYGQLAQQCRDSGSPASCRAALEHSHRLKNWAEASKRWRCYTAVLGAEAEMVAATLTANPQTPSLDALQEMRQVCGR
;
A
#
# COMPACT_ATOMS: atom_id res chain seq x y z
N MET A 1 5.11 -58.63 -26.68
CA MET A 1 5.97 -57.64 -26.00
C MET A 1 5.49 -56.24 -26.39
N GLU A 2 4.80 -55.59 -25.43
CA GLU A 2 4.68 -54.16 -25.09
C GLU A 2 4.82 -53.11 -26.24
N ARG A 3 3.77 -52.37 -26.67
CA ARG A 3 3.17 -51.12 -26.10
C ARG A 3 4.22 -50.26 -25.36
N GLY A 4 4.47 -48.97 -25.61
CA GLY A 4 3.82 -47.91 -26.38
C GLY A 4 4.23 -46.53 -25.80
N ARG A 5 3.68 -45.46 -26.38
CA ARG A 5 3.55 -44.08 -25.86
C ARG A 5 4.79 -43.19 -25.92
N ALA A 6 4.85 -42.28 -26.90
CA ALA A 6 4.19 -40.96 -26.90
C ALA A 6 4.95 -39.94 -26.06
N GLY A 7 5.93 -39.28 -26.70
CA GLY A 7 6.56 -38.06 -26.20
C GLY A 7 5.65 -36.86 -26.43
N TRP A 8 4.77 -36.57 -25.48
CA TRP A 8 4.01 -35.33 -25.39
C TRP A 8 3.84 -35.02 -23.90
N LEU A 9 3.81 -33.72 -23.54
CA LEU A 9 3.56 -33.12 -22.20
C LEU A 9 4.80 -32.65 -21.44
N ARG A 10 5.37 -31.51 -21.90
CA ARG A 10 6.00 -30.54 -20.99
C ARG A 10 6.12 -29.17 -21.66
N PRO A 11 5.06 -28.35 -21.61
CA PRO A 11 5.26 -26.99 -21.11
C PRO A 11 4.04 -26.56 -20.28
N LEU A 12 4.07 -26.78 -18.96
CA LEU A 12 2.96 -26.39 -18.05
C LEU A 12 3.50 -25.87 -16.71
N LEU A 13 4.55 -25.05 -16.75
CA LEU A 13 5.18 -24.49 -15.54
C LEU A 13 5.58 -23.00 -15.69
N LEU A 14 4.75 -22.17 -16.35
CA LEU A 14 5.00 -20.72 -16.44
C LEU A 14 3.79 -19.82 -16.07
N LEU A 15 2.70 -20.37 -15.53
CA LEU A 15 1.54 -19.57 -15.07
C LEU A 15 1.42 -19.54 -13.53
N PRO A 16 2.24 -18.75 -12.82
CA PRO A 16 1.70 -18.10 -11.63
C PRO A 16 1.88 -16.57 -11.64
N LEU A 17 2.44 -15.99 -12.70
CA LEU A 17 2.83 -14.56 -12.72
C LEU A 17 1.73 -13.58 -13.15
N LEU A 18 0.52 -14.05 -13.48
CA LEU A 18 -0.62 -13.19 -13.84
C LEU A 18 -1.68 -13.10 -12.74
N TRP A 19 -1.31 -13.23 -11.47
CA TRP A 19 -2.22 -12.83 -10.41
C TRP A 19 -2.16 -11.30 -10.27
N PRO A 20 -3.21 -10.55 -10.63
CA PRO A 20 -3.23 -9.11 -10.37
C PRO A 20 -3.07 -8.90 -8.86
N ALA A 21 -2.05 -8.13 -8.47
CA ALA A 21 -1.86 -7.75 -7.08
C ALA A 21 -3.19 -7.17 -6.55
N PRO A 22 -3.60 -7.52 -5.32
CA PRO A 22 -4.87 -7.06 -4.78
C PRO A 22 -4.92 -5.53 -4.86
N ALA A 23 -6.00 -4.97 -5.42
CA ALA A 23 -6.15 -3.53 -5.66
C ALA A 23 -5.87 -2.69 -4.39
N ALA A 24 -6.16 -3.25 -3.22
CA ALA A 24 -5.82 -2.67 -1.93
C ALA A 24 -4.31 -2.39 -1.76
N ALA A 25 -3.44 -3.31 -2.18
CA ALA A 25 -1.99 -3.14 -2.08
C ALA A 25 -1.48 -2.00 -2.98
N GLN A 26 -2.10 -1.83 -4.16
CA GLN A 26 -1.78 -0.73 -5.07
C GLN A 26 -2.19 0.63 -4.46
N HIS A 27 -3.37 0.70 -3.84
CA HIS A 27 -3.84 1.91 -3.16
C HIS A 27 -2.95 2.30 -1.97
N MET A 28 -2.46 1.33 -1.20
CA MET A 28 -1.53 1.56 -0.09
C MET A 28 -0.16 2.07 -0.55
N ALA A 29 0.39 1.48 -1.62
CA ALA A 29 1.66 1.90 -2.19
C ALA A 29 1.57 3.33 -2.73
N ALA A 30 0.48 3.67 -3.42
CA ALA A 30 0.22 5.03 -3.92
C ALA A 30 0.14 6.05 -2.78
N TYR A 31 -0.59 5.73 -1.71
CA TYR A 31 -0.64 6.61 -0.54
C TYR A 31 0.73 6.80 0.12
N GLY A 32 1.50 5.73 0.30
CA GLY A 32 2.84 5.85 0.89
C GLY A 32 3.78 6.77 0.10
N GLN A 33 3.73 6.71 -1.23
CA GLN A 33 4.50 7.62 -2.08
C GLN A 33 4.04 9.07 -1.96
N LEU A 34 2.72 9.32 -1.97
CA LEU A 34 2.17 10.66 -1.85
C LEU A 34 2.41 11.27 -0.47
N ALA A 35 2.31 10.46 0.58
CA ALA A 35 2.62 10.87 1.94
C ALA A 35 4.09 11.28 2.07
N GLN A 36 5.01 10.50 1.49
CA GLN A 36 6.43 10.87 1.46
C GLN A 36 6.66 12.17 0.68
N GLN A 37 6.04 12.35 -0.50
CA GLN A 37 6.13 13.59 -1.26
C GLN A 37 5.58 14.80 -0.50
N CYS A 38 4.47 14.64 0.22
CA CYS A 38 3.92 15.69 1.09
C CYS A 38 4.92 16.06 2.20
N ARG A 39 5.54 15.06 2.85
CA ARG A 39 6.56 15.29 3.88
C ARG A 39 7.79 16.01 3.34
N ASP A 40 8.29 15.59 2.18
CA ASP A 40 9.54 16.13 1.61
C ASP A 40 9.35 17.55 1.06
N SER A 41 8.20 17.83 0.45
CA SER A 41 7.93 19.13 -0.20
C SER A 41 7.20 20.14 0.69
N GLY A 42 6.41 19.68 1.66
CA GLY A 42 5.47 20.51 2.42
C GLY A 42 4.42 21.23 1.56
N SER A 43 4.31 20.90 0.27
CA SER A 43 3.46 21.62 -0.67
C SER A 43 1.97 21.33 -0.40
N PRO A 44 1.09 22.35 -0.41
CA PRO A 44 -0.35 22.14 -0.28
C PRO A 44 -0.92 21.16 -1.31
N ALA A 45 -0.36 21.13 -2.53
CA ALA A 45 -0.82 20.26 -3.61
C ALA A 45 -0.47 18.79 -3.35
N SER A 46 0.78 18.51 -2.93
CA SER A 46 1.23 17.14 -2.63
C SER A 46 0.51 16.58 -1.40
N CYS A 47 0.31 17.40 -0.38
CA CYS A 47 -0.43 17.00 0.82
C CYS A 47 -1.92 16.79 0.56
N ARG A 48 -2.57 17.61 -0.27
CA ARG A 48 -3.95 17.36 -0.71
C ARG A 48 -4.06 16.02 -1.44
N ALA A 49 -3.15 15.73 -2.36
CA ALA A 49 -3.17 14.46 -3.09
C ALA A 49 -3.01 13.25 -2.13
N ALA A 50 -2.14 13.36 -1.13
CA ALA A 50 -1.99 12.32 -0.10
C ALA A 50 -3.27 12.12 0.73
N LEU A 51 -3.92 13.20 1.18
CA LEU A 51 -5.17 13.14 1.96
C LEU A 51 -6.36 12.60 1.15
N GLU A 52 -6.45 12.94 -0.13
CA GLU A 52 -7.48 12.36 -1.00
C GLU A 52 -7.29 10.84 -1.16
N HIS A 53 -6.04 10.38 -1.24
CA HIS A 53 -5.73 8.97 -1.28
C HIS A 53 -5.99 8.25 0.06
N SER A 54 -5.65 8.89 1.18
CA SER A 54 -5.93 8.35 2.52
C SER A 54 -7.43 8.21 2.75
N HIS A 55 -8.24 9.16 2.29
CA HIS A 55 -9.70 9.09 2.38
C HIS A 55 -10.26 7.86 1.65
N ARG A 56 -9.79 7.57 0.43
CA ARG A 56 -10.20 6.36 -0.30
C ARG A 56 -9.80 5.08 0.45
N LEU A 57 -8.60 5.05 1.03
CA LEU A 57 -8.13 3.93 1.84
C LEU A 57 -8.97 3.72 3.11
N LYS A 58 -9.29 4.81 3.82
CA LYS A 58 -10.15 4.79 5.01
C LYS A 58 -11.54 4.25 4.67
N ASN A 59 -12.17 4.75 3.62
CA ASN A 59 -13.49 4.28 3.18
C ASN A 59 -13.48 2.80 2.78
N TRP A 60 -12.44 2.34 2.08
CA TRP A 60 -12.29 0.93 1.75
C TRP A 60 -12.09 0.05 3.00
N ALA A 61 -11.26 0.50 3.95
CA ALA A 61 -11.00 -0.22 5.19
C ALA A 61 -12.27 -0.32 6.04
N GLU A 62 -13.03 0.77 6.14
CA GLU A 62 -14.32 0.83 6.83
C GLU A 62 -15.36 -0.08 6.16
N ALA A 63 -15.55 0.02 4.84
CA ALA A 63 -16.47 -0.84 4.08
C ALA A 63 -16.13 -2.33 4.23
N SER A 64 -14.85 -2.66 4.39
CA SER A 64 -14.36 -4.02 4.59
C SER A 64 -14.33 -4.43 6.07
N LYS A 65 -14.79 -3.58 7.00
CA LYS A 65 -14.74 -3.78 8.47
C LYS A 65 -13.32 -4.04 9.01
N ARG A 66 -12.30 -3.49 8.35
CA ARG A 66 -10.88 -3.65 8.68
C ARG A 66 -10.42 -2.52 9.60
N TRP A 67 -10.96 -2.48 10.81
CA TRP A 67 -10.74 -1.40 11.78
C TRP A 67 -9.26 -1.16 12.09
N ARG A 68 -8.45 -2.22 12.20
CA ARG A 68 -7.00 -2.07 12.43
C ARG A 68 -6.31 -1.32 11.28
N CYS A 69 -6.71 -1.60 10.04
CA CYS A 69 -6.18 -0.89 8.87
C CYS A 69 -6.64 0.57 8.87
N TYR A 70 -7.93 0.82 9.16
CA TYR A 70 -8.47 2.17 9.28
C TYR A 70 -7.66 3.03 10.27
N THR A 71 -7.41 2.50 11.47
CA THR A 71 -6.61 3.18 12.50
C THR A 71 -5.17 3.38 12.07
N ALA A 72 -4.54 2.40 11.40
CA ALA A 72 -3.17 2.54 10.92
C ALA A 72 -3.04 3.62 9.82
N VAL A 73 -4.06 3.75 8.95
CA VAL A 73 -4.11 4.83 7.96
C VAL A 73 -4.23 6.20 8.65
N LEU A 74 -5.04 6.31 9.70
CA LEU A 74 -5.13 7.55 10.50
C LEU A 74 -3.80 7.91 11.18
N GLY A 75 -3.10 6.92 11.74
CA GLY A 75 -1.77 7.13 12.33
C GLY A 75 -0.76 7.66 11.30
N ALA A 76 -0.71 7.04 10.12
CA ALA A 76 0.15 7.49 9.02
C ALA A 76 -0.22 8.89 8.52
N GLU A 77 -1.52 9.24 8.48
CA GLU A 77 -1.99 10.58 8.12
C GLU A 77 -1.56 11.63 9.16
N ALA A 78 -1.71 11.33 10.44
CA ALA A 78 -1.29 12.22 11.52
C ALA A 78 0.22 12.48 11.50
N GLU A 79 1.04 11.45 11.27
CA GLU A 79 2.50 11.61 11.16
C GLU A 79 2.90 12.43 9.93
N MET A 80 2.26 12.20 8.79
CA MET A 80 2.48 13.02 7.60
C MET A 80 2.19 14.50 7.89
N VAL A 81 1.03 14.80 8.49
CA VAL A 81 0.65 16.18 8.83
C VAL A 81 1.62 16.77 9.85
N ALA A 82 1.98 16.03 10.90
CA ALA A 82 2.94 16.49 11.90
C ALA A 82 4.29 16.83 11.27
N ALA A 83 4.78 15.98 10.35
CA ALA A 83 6.03 16.21 9.63
C ALA A 83 6.01 17.49 8.79
N THR A 84 4.86 17.89 8.23
CA THR A 84 4.74 19.17 7.50
C THR A 84 4.77 20.41 8.40
N LEU A 85 4.46 20.25 9.70
CA LEU A 85 4.45 21.34 10.68
C LEU A 85 5.80 21.50 11.39
N THR A 86 6.62 20.46 11.43
CA THR A 86 7.93 20.49 12.10
C THR A 86 9.05 20.91 11.16
N ALA A 87 9.88 21.88 11.59
CA ALA A 87 11.04 22.35 10.84
C ALA A 87 12.22 21.35 10.76
N ASN A 88 12.12 20.20 11.45
CA ASN A 88 13.16 19.16 11.45
C ASN A 88 12.61 17.83 10.89
N PRO A 89 12.95 17.47 9.63
CA PRO A 89 12.39 16.28 8.95
C PRO A 89 12.96 14.94 9.45
N GLN A 90 13.83 14.93 10.47
CA GLN A 90 14.65 13.76 10.85
C GLN A 90 14.00 12.78 11.83
N THR A 91 12.77 13.03 12.30
CA THR A 91 12.09 12.11 13.24
C THR A 91 11.30 11.03 12.46
N PRO A 92 11.44 9.74 12.79
CA PRO A 92 11.09 8.64 11.92
C PRO A 92 9.57 8.50 11.78
N SER A 93 9.05 8.83 10.60
CA SER A 93 7.64 8.59 10.20
C SER A 93 7.53 7.62 9.02
N LEU A 94 8.55 6.77 8.86
CA LEU A 94 8.43 5.55 8.08
C LEU A 94 7.73 4.43 8.87
N ASP A 95 7.68 4.56 10.20
CA ASP A 95 7.10 3.54 11.08
C ASP A 95 5.58 3.44 10.91
N ALA A 96 4.82 4.54 10.92
CA ALA A 96 3.38 4.44 10.67
C ALA A 96 3.05 3.99 9.23
N LEU A 97 3.82 4.41 8.22
CA LEU A 97 3.65 3.92 6.85
C LEU A 97 4.00 2.43 6.71
N GLN A 98 4.95 1.93 7.51
CA GLN A 98 5.31 0.52 7.56
C GLN A 98 4.27 -0.29 8.32
N GLU A 99 3.79 0.19 9.45
CA GLU A 99 2.70 -0.41 10.23
C GLU A 99 1.43 -0.50 9.37
N MET A 100 1.04 0.60 8.72
CA MET A 100 -0.09 0.61 7.79
C MET A 100 0.05 -0.48 6.72
N ARG A 101 1.22 -0.60 6.07
CA ARG A 101 1.46 -1.66 5.08
C ARG A 101 1.31 -3.07 5.66
N GLN A 102 1.80 -3.30 6.87
CA GLN A 102 1.70 -4.61 7.53
C GLN A 102 0.27 -4.97 7.96
N VAL A 103 -0.48 -3.99 8.47
CA VAL A 103 -1.82 -4.22 9.00
C VAL A 103 -2.86 -4.29 7.87
N CYS A 104 -2.71 -3.45 6.84
CA CYS A 104 -3.60 -3.42 5.71
C CYS A 104 -3.28 -4.52 4.66
N GLY A 105 -2.08 -5.11 4.66
CA GLY A 105 -1.70 -6.20 3.76
C GLY A 105 -2.23 -7.60 4.13
N ARG A 106 -2.82 -7.77 5.32
CA ARG A 106 -3.33 -9.07 5.84
C ARG A 106 -4.83 -9.25 5.63
#